data_AF-A0A3B9K8G5-F1
#
_entry.id   AF-A0A3B9K8G5-F1
#
_cell.length_a   1.000
_cell.length_b   1.000
_cell.length_c   1.000
_cell.angle_alpha   90.00
_cell.angle_beta   90.00
_cell.angle_gamma   90.00
#
_symmetry.space_group_name_H-M   'P 1'
#
loop_
_entity.id
_entity.type
_entity.pdbx_description
1 polymer ?
#
loop_
_entity_poly.entity_id
_entity_poly.type
_entity_poly.pdbx_seq_one_letter_code
_entity_poly.pdbx_strand_id
1 'polypeptide(L)'
;MAHIPFGYCIEGGHAVIHEEQAARFTEFVRLYLGGISIREAAERAGLEVSYGTARKMLQNPVYAGTDYYPAIISQETLEEIRQESARRTTPATTGCAEPLPVESRFVIREPDPQILSRASSPERISYLYTLIKPSPRGHKTMSREDIDYFRSLRPKEAEGDAPDITRNAA
;
A
#
# COMPACT_ATOMS: atom_id res chain seq x y z
N MET A 1 -26.46 11.10 11.53
CA MET A 1 -26.02 12.41 12.03
C MET A 1 -25.09 13.02 11.01
N ALA A 2 -25.39 14.24 10.53
CA ALA A 2 -24.45 14.97 9.69
C ALA A 2 -23.25 15.38 10.55
N HIS A 3 -22.04 15.01 10.14
CA HIS A 3 -20.83 15.35 10.87
C HIS A 3 -20.34 16.72 10.39
N ILE A 4 -20.29 17.70 11.28
CA ILE A 4 -19.74 19.03 10.98
C ILE A 4 -18.21 18.93 11.14
N PRO A 5 -17.41 19.38 10.16
CA PRO A 5 -15.96 19.44 10.32
C PRO A 5 -15.57 20.34 11.50
N PHE A 6 -14.50 19.98 12.21
CA PHE A 6 -14.01 20.76 13.36
C PHE A 6 -13.64 22.19 12.93
N GLY A 7 -13.85 23.19 13.77
CA GLY A 7 -13.58 24.59 13.35
C GLY A 7 -14.76 25.31 12.68
N TYR A 8 -15.89 24.62 12.48
CA TYR A 8 -17.10 25.21 11.92
C TYR A 8 -18.31 25.05 12.83
N CYS A 9 -19.20 26.03 12.79
CA CYS A 9 -20.54 25.98 13.37
C CYS A 9 -21.58 26.27 12.30
N ILE A 10 -22.76 25.69 12.44
CA ILE A 10 -23.89 25.98 11.53
C ILE A 10 -24.79 26.98 12.24
N GLU A 11 -24.87 28.18 11.69
CA GLU A 11 -25.76 29.24 12.16
C GLU A 11 -26.73 29.59 11.04
N GLY A 12 -28.03 29.46 11.30
CA GLY A 12 -29.07 29.80 10.32
C GLY A 12 -29.02 28.98 9.01
N GLY A 13 -28.39 27.80 9.02
CA GLY A 13 -28.21 26.96 7.83
C GLY A 13 -26.95 27.24 7.03
N HIS A 14 -26.12 28.20 7.45
CA HIS A 14 -24.84 28.53 6.84
C HIS A 14 -23.68 28.08 7.73
N ALA A 15 -22.58 27.62 7.13
CA ALA A 15 -21.37 27.31 7.88
C ALA A 15 -20.58 28.59 8.19
N VAL A 16 -20.31 28.81 9.47
CA VAL A 16 -19.53 29.91 10.02
C VAL A 16 -18.27 29.36 10.68
N ILE A 17 -17.17 30.11 10.61
CA ILE A 17 -15.91 29.72 11.26
C ILE A 17 -16.05 29.92 12.77
N HIS A 18 -15.78 28.88 13.55
CA HIS A 18 -15.63 29.00 14.99
C HIS A 18 -14.19 29.39 15.32
N GLU A 19 -13.95 30.66 15.62
CA GLU A 19 -12.61 31.25 15.75
C GLU A 19 -11.66 30.46 16.66
N GLU A 20 -12.11 30.04 17.85
CA GLU A 20 -11.27 29.30 18.80
C GLU A 20 -10.82 27.93 18.24
N GLN A 21 -11.76 27.17 17.67
CA GLN A 21 -11.47 25.85 17.09
C GLN A 21 -10.64 25.99 15.81
N ALA A 22 -10.93 27.01 14.99
CA ALA A 22 -10.15 27.32 13.79
C ALA A 22 -8.71 27.69 14.14
N ALA A 23 -8.49 28.50 15.19
CA ALA A 23 -7.16 28.84 15.67
C ALA A 23 -6.36 27.61 16.12
N ARG A 24 -6.99 26.69 16.86
CA ARG A 24 -6.37 25.42 17.25
C ARG A 24 -6.00 24.57 16.03
N PHE A 25 -6.87 24.52 15.01
CA PHE A 25 -6.58 23.82 13.77
C PHE A 25 -5.42 24.45 12.98
N THR A 26 -5.39 25.77 12.86
CA THR A 26 -4.29 26.49 12.21
C THR A 26 -2.96 26.26 12.93
N GLU A 27 -2.95 26.28 14.27
CA GLU A 27 -1.77 25.98 15.06
C GLU A 27 -1.30 24.52 14.87
N PHE A 28 -2.25 23.58 14.84
CA PHE A 28 -1.96 22.18 14.54
C PHE A 28 -1.29 21.99 13.18
N VAL A 29 -1.80 22.66 12.13
CA VAL A 29 -1.20 22.65 10.79
C VAL A 29 0.21 23.25 10.83
N ARG A 30 0.40 24.39 11.49
CA ARG A 30 1.70 25.05 11.63
C ARG A 30 2.73 24.15 12.32
N LEU A 31 2.35 23.47 13.41
CA LEU A 31 3.23 22.54 14.13
C LEU A 31 3.58 21.31 13.29
N TYR A 32 2.62 20.78 12.54
CA TYR A 32 2.85 19.65 11.65
C TYR A 32 3.86 19.99 10.53
N LEU A 33 3.65 21.13 9.86
CA LEU A 33 4.57 21.64 8.83
C LEU A 33 5.94 22.03 9.42
N GLY A 34 5.98 22.41 10.70
CA GLY A 34 7.21 22.62 11.48
C GLY A 34 8.02 21.36 11.79
N GLY A 35 7.62 20.18 11.29
CA GLY A 35 8.39 18.94 11.41
C GLY A 35 7.97 18.02 12.57
N ILE A 36 6.99 18.41 13.37
CA ILE A 36 6.54 17.65 14.54
C ILE A 36 5.63 16.49 14.10
N SER A 37 5.59 15.40 14.90
CA SER A 37 4.69 14.27 14.64
C SER A 37 3.21 14.69 14.73
N ILE A 38 2.32 14.00 14.00
CA ILE A 38 0.87 14.32 14.00
C ILE A 38 0.28 14.28 15.41
N ARG A 39 0.67 13.28 16.21
CA ARG A 39 0.16 13.10 17.58
C ARG A 39 0.60 14.27 18.46
N GLU A 40 1.90 14.56 18.46
CA GLU A 40 2.45 15.62 19.29
C GLU A 40 1.97 17.02 18.84
N ALA A 41 1.79 17.24 17.54
CA ALA A 41 1.21 18.47 17.02
C ALA A 41 -0.25 18.64 17.49
N ALA A 42 -1.05 17.58 17.49
CA ALA A 42 -2.43 17.62 17.98
C ALA A 42 -2.49 17.90 19.49
N GLU A 43 -1.65 17.23 20.28
CA GLU A 43 -1.55 17.44 21.73
C GLU A 43 -1.15 18.90 22.06
N ARG A 44 -0.13 19.45 21.37
CA ARG A 44 0.31 20.85 21.56
C ARG A 44 -0.72 21.88 21.11
N ALA A 45 -1.53 21.56 20.12
CA ALA A 45 -2.64 22.41 19.66
C ALA A 45 -3.92 22.27 20.51
N GLY A 46 -3.91 21.42 21.55
CA GLY A 46 -5.07 21.20 22.41
C GLY A 46 -6.21 20.45 21.72
N LEU A 47 -5.88 19.57 20.76
CA LEU A 47 -6.82 18.72 20.05
C LEU A 47 -6.84 17.32 20.67
N GLU A 48 -7.93 16.98 21.37
CA GLU A 48 -8.16 15.65 21.94
C GLU A 48 -8.70 14.67 20.87
N VAL A 49 -7.90 14.39 19.85
CA VAL A 49 -8.28 13.52 18.72
C VAL A 49 -7.30 12.37 18.53
N SER A 50 -7.80 11.24 18.02
CA SER A 50 -6.94 10.12 17.64
C SER A 50 -5.98 10.50 16.49
N TYR A 51 -4.85 9.82 16.40
CA TYR A 51 -3.89 9.97 15.28
C TYR A 51 -4.59 9.86 13.91
N GLY A 52 -5.47 8.87 13.74
CA GLY A 52 -6.19 8.66 12.48
C GLY A 52 -7.13 9.81 12.14
N THR A 53 -7.81 10.38 13.14
CA THR A 53 -8.67 11.56 12.98
C THR A 53 -7.85 12.79 12.63
N ALA A 54 -6.76 13.06 13.37
CA ALA A 54 -5.85 14.17 13.10
C ALA A 54 -5.27 14.11 11.67
N ARG A 55 -4.86 12.92 11.23
CA ARG A 55 -4.39 12.69 9.85
C ARG A 55 -5.47 12.98 8.82
N LYS A 56 -6.72 12.55 9.05
CA LYS A 56 -7.85 12.86 8.17
C LYS A 56 -8.15 14.37 8.11
N MET A 57 -8.01 15.07 9.23
CA MET A 57 -8.20 16.52 9.27
C MET A 57 -7.19 17.26 8.39
N LEU A 58 -5.90 16.91 8.47
CA LEU A 58 -4.85 17.49 7.60
C LEU A 58 -5.11 17.30 6.11
N GLN A 59 -5.69 16.16 5.72
CA GLN A 59 -5.91 15.80 4.32
C GLN A 59 -7.26 16.29 3.76
N ASN A 60 -8.11 16.89 4.60
CA ASN A 60 -9.46 17.24 4.23
C ASN A 60 -9.49 18.56 3.42
N PRO A 61 -9.93 18.54 2.15
CA PRO A 61 -9.96 19.74 1.30
C PRO A 61 -10.97 20.79 1.78
N VAL A 62 -11.94 20.43 2.63
CA VAL A 62 -12.96 21.35 3.14
C VAL A 62 -12.34 22.53 3.89
N TYR A 63 -11.18 22.34 4.52
CA TYR A 63 -10.49 23.41 5.23
C TYR A 63 -9.90 24.50 4.33
N ALA A 64 -9.69 24.19 3.04
CA ALA A 64 -9.21 25.15 2.05
C ALA A 64 -10.35 25.94 1.36
N GLY A 65 -11.58 25.75 1.83
CA GLY A 65 -12.78 26.42 1.33
C GLY A 65 -13.57 25.58 0.33
N THR A 66 -14.89 25.63 0.44
CA THR A 66 -15.86 25.10 -0.52
C THR A 66 -16.99 26.11 -0.69
N ASP A 67 -17.95 25.86 -1.58
CA ASP A 67 -19.11 26.75 -1.75
C ASP A 67 -19.93 26.92 -0.46
N TYR A 68 -19.86 25.94 0.45
CA TYR A 68 -20.61 25.95 1.71
C TYR A 68 -19.75 26.28 2.93
N TYR A 69 -18.53 25.76 3.01
CA TYR A 69 -17.60 25.99 4.13
C TYR A 69 -16.58 27.07 3.79
N PRO A 70 -16.51 28.17 4.57
CA PRO A 70 -15.49 29.20 4.36
C PRO A 70 -14.08 28.67 4.62
N ALA A 71 -13.06 29.20 3.95
CA ALA A 71 -11.68 28.69 4.08
C ALA A 71 -11.07 29.05 5.45
N ILE A 72 -10.46 28.07 6.12
CA ILE A 72 -9.64 28.26 7.33
C ILE A 72 -8.15 28.31 6.97
N ILE A 73 -7.73 27.51 5.99
CA ILE A 73 -6.35 27.48 5.46
C ILE A 73 -6.35 27.85 3.98
N SER A 74 -5.19 28.25 3.44
CA SER A 74 -5.05 28.49 2.00
C SER A 74 -4.90 27.15 1.23
N GLN A 75 -5.22 27.19 -0.07
CA GLN A 75 -4.97 26.05 -0.98
C GLN A 75 -3.48 25.71 -1.06
N GLU A 76 -2.61 26.70 -0.95
CA GLU A 76 -1.15 26.53 -0.92
C GLU A 76 -0.71 25.71 0.30
N THR A 77 -1.19 26.07 1.50
CA THR A 77 -0.88 25.31 2.72
C THR A 77 -1.39 23.88 2.65
N LEU A 78 -2.56 23.64 2.04
CA LEU A 78 -3.06 22.28 1.83
C LEU A 78 -2.10 21.45 0.94
N GLU A 79 -1.53 22.08 -0.08
CA GLU A 79 -0.58 21.42 -0.97
C GLU A 79 0.77 21.16 -0.27
N GLU A 80 1.25 22.09 0.55
CA GLU A 80 2.43 21.87 1.41
C GLU A 80 2.22 20.67 2.36
N ILE A 81 1.05 20.55 2.98
CA ILE A 81 0.70 19.41 3.83
C ILE A 81 0.77 18.09 3.04
N ARG A 82 0.25 18.09 1.80
CA ARG A 82 0.30 16.90 0.93
C ARG A 82 1.73 16.52 0.58
N GLN A 83 2.55 17.48 0.19
CA GLN A 83 3.96 17.27 -0.10
C GLN A 83 4.72 16.73 1.12
N GLU A 84 4.50 17.31 2.30
CA GLU A 84 5.13 16.86 3.54
C GLU A 84 4.64 15.46 3.94
N SER A 85 3.33 15.18 3.79
CA SER A 85 2.79 13.83 4.01
C SER A 85 3.38 12.81 3.05
N ALA A 86 3.57 13.17 1.78
CA ALA A 86 4.22 12.31 0.79
C ALA A 86 5.67 12.05 1.18
N ARG A 87 6.44 13.12 1.49
CA ARG A 87 7.84 13.04 1.93
C ARG A 87 8.04 12.14 3.16
N ARG A 88 7.11 12.18 4.13
CA ARG A 88 7.15 11.33 5.32
C ARG A 88 6.73 9.89 5.07
N THR A 89 5.88 9.65 4.07
CA THR A 89 5.38 8.31 3.73
C THR A 89 6.32 7.59 2.77
N THR A 90 7.01 8.32 1.90
CA THR A 90 8.03 7.77 1.02
C THR A 90 9.15 7.20 1.90
N PRO A 91 9.36 5.87 1.92
CA PRO A 91 10.50 5.31 2.61
C PRO A 91 11.75 5.95 1.99
N ALA A 92 12.70 6.34 2.84
CA ALA A 92 14.02 6.79 2.41
C ALA A 92 14.74 5.61 1.75
N THR A 93 14.39 5.33 0.49
CA THR A 93 14.96 4.25 -0.32
C THR A 93 16.29 4.70 -0.94
N THR A 94 16.73 5.94 -0.67
CA THR A 94 18.04 6.46 -1.03
C THR A 94 19.12 5.65 -0.32
N GLY A 95 19.57 4.55 -0.94
CA GLY A 95 20.62 3.66 -0.45
C GLY A 95 20.20 2.22 -0.16
N CYS A 96 18.91 1.90 -0.08
CA CYS A 96 18.41 0.52 0.01
C CYS A 96 17.97 0.07 -1.39
N ALA A 97 18.90 0.05 -2.33
CA ALA A 97 18.62 -0.18 -3.75
C ALA A 97 18.20 -1.62 -4.08
N GLU A 98 18.50 -2.57 -3.19
CA GLU A 98 18.11 -3.97 -3.37
C GLU A 98 17.28 -4.42 -2.17
N PRO A 99 16.05 -4.96 -2.38
CA PRO A 99 15.34 -5.62 -1.30
C PRO A 99 16.24 -6.73 -0.77
N LEU A 100 16.36 -6.84 0.56
CA LEU A 100 17.10 -7.94 1.17
C LEU A 100 16.59 -9.25 0.54
N PRO A 101 17.48 -10.12 0.03
CA PRO A 101 17.05 -11.36 -0.61
C PRO A 101 16.26 -12.17 0.42
N VAL A 102 14.96 -12.32 0.18
CA VAL A 102 14.09 -13.11 1.04
C VAL A 102 14.41 -14.57 0.77
N GLU A 103 15.24 -15.16 1.63
CA GLU A 103 15.61 -16.57 1.52
C GLU A 103 14.47 -17.47 1.98
N SER A 104 13.51 -17.73 1.10
CA SER A 104 12.44 -18.69 1.35
C SER A 104 12.94 -20.13 1.14
N ARG A 105 12.39 -21.10 1.90
CA ARG A 105 12.63 -22.54 1.66
C ARG A 105 11.91 -23.06 0.42
N PHE A 106 10.81 -22.42 0.06
CA PHE A 106 9.97 -22.76 -1.08
C PHE A 106 9.70 -21.52 -1.93
N VAL A 107 9.62 -21.72 -3.23
CA VAL A 107 9.25 -20.72 -4.22
C VAL A 107 8.01 -21.24 -4.97
N ILE A 108 7.08 -20.34 -5.25
CA ILE A 108 5.92 -20.65 -6.08
C ILE A 108 6.25 -20.11 -7.47
N ARG A 109 6.19 -20.96 -8.49
CA ARG A 109 6.37 -20.51 -9.88
C ARG A 109 5.18 -19.69 -10.35
N GLU A 110 5.40 -18.80 -11.30
CA GLU A 110 4.32 -18.06 -11.95
C GLU A 110 3.38 -19.06 -12.65
N PRO A 111 2.06 -18.99 -12.36
CA PRO A 111 1.09 -19.87 -12.99
C PRO A 111 0.80 -19.45 -14.43
N ASP A 112 0.53 -20.42 -15.31
CA ASP A 112 0.03 -20.13 -16.65
C ASP A 112 -1.42 -19.61 -16.55
N PRO A 113 -1.68 -18.37 -16.99
CA PRO A 113 -3.01 -17.77 -16.91
C PRO A 113 -4.05 -18.52 -17.77
N GLN A 114 -3.64 -19.20 -18.85
CA GLN A 114 -4.55 -19.98 -19.70
C GLN A 114 -5.09 -21.21 -18.97
N ILE A 115 -4.23 -21.89 -18.19
CA ILE A 115 -4.61 -23.05 -17.37
C ILE A 115 -5.56 -22.60 -16.26
N LEU A 116 -5.27 -21.48 -15.59
CA LEU A 116 -6.13 -20.96 -14.52
C LEU A 116 -7.52 -20.53 -14.99
N SER A 117 -7.62 -20.00 -16.22
CA SER A 117 -8.87 -19.55 -16.82
C SER A 117 -9.78 -20.71 -17.24
N ARG A 118 -9.18 -21.80 -17.76
CA ARG A 118 -9.91 -22.98 -18.25
C ARG A 118 -10.31 -23.96 -17.14
N ALA A 119 -9.55 -24.02 -16.06
CA ALA A 119 -9.72 -25.02 -15.00
C ALA A 119 -10.86 -24.68 -14.03
N SER A 120 -11.55 -25.71 -13.54
CA SER A 120 -12.51 -25.62 -12.45
C SER A 120 -11.82 -25.27 -11.11
N SER A 121 -12.57 -24.79 -10.12
CA SER A 121 -11.99 -24.38 -8.82
C SER A 121 -11.11 -25.47 -8.15
N PRO A 122 -11.50 -26.76 -8.12
CA PRO A 122 -10.64 -27.82 -7.57
C PRO A 122 -9.36 -28.05 -8.39
N GLU A 123 -9.45 -27.99 -9.72
CA GLU A 123 -8.32 -28.17 -10.62
C GLU A 123 -7.31 -27.02 -10.52
N ARG A 124 -7.81 -25.78 -10.36
CA ARG A 124 -6.98 -24.59 -10.12
C ARG A 124 -6.15 -24.76 -8.85
N ILE A 125 -6.77 -25.28 -7.78
CA ILE A 125 -6.09 -25.55 -6.52
C ILE A 125 -5.00 -26.61 -6.75
N SER A 126 -5.34 -27.78 -7.30
CA SER A 126 -4.36 -28.85 -7.58
C SER A 126 -3.17 -28.35 -8.40
N TYR A 127 -3.43 -27.52 -9.42
CA TYR A 127 -2.40 -26.91 -10.26
C TYR A 127 -1.50 -25.96 -9.46
N LEU A 128 -2.07 -25.02 -8.68
CA LEU A 128 -1.29 -24.08 -7.88
C LEU A 128 -0.37 -24.78 -6.86
N TYR A 129 -0.85 -25.86 -6.23
CA TYR A 129 -0.02 -26.64 -5.30
C TYR A 129 1.15 -27.34 -6.00
N THR A 130 0.99 -27.70 -7.28
CA THR A 130 2.06 -28.29 -8.10
C THR A 130 3.20 -27.30 -8.40
N LEU A 131 2.90 -26.00 -8.41
CA LEU A 131 3.86 -24.92 -8.66
C LEU A 131 4.76 -24.60 -7.47
N ILE A 132 4.41 -25.08 -6.27
CA ILE A 132 5.24 -24.94 -5.08
C ILE A 132 6.45 -25.86 -5.23
N LYS A 133 7.65 -25.27 -5.33
CA LYS A 133 8.91 -26.01 -5.45
C LYS A 133 9.90 -25.56 -4.37
N PRO A 134 10.76 -26.46 -3.87
CA PRO A 134 11.82 -26.07 -2.95
C PRO A 134 12.82 -25.11 -3.63
N SER A 135 13.29 -24.13 -2.87
CA SER A 135 14.38 -23.25 -3.30
C SER A 135 15.73 -23.96 -3.20
N PRO A 136 16.82 -23.41 -3.77
CA PRO A 136 18.15 -23.97 -3.61
C PRO A 136 18.58 -24.16 -2.14
N ARG A 137 18.09 -23.31 -1.23
CA ARG A 137 18.30 -23.45 0.21
C ARG A 137 17.40 -24.53 0.81
N GLY A 138 16.14 -24.61 0.38
CA GLY A 138 15.21 -25.67 0.78
C GLY A 138 15.78 -27.06 0.49
N HIS A 139 16.29 -27.29 -0.72
CA HIS A 139 16.93 -28.53 -1.12
C HIS A 139 18.08 -28.97 -0.20
N LYS A 140 18.87 -28.03 0.33
CA LYS A 140 19.98 -28.33 1.24
C LYS A 140 19.51 -28.82 2.62
N THR A 141 18.29 -28.45 3.02
CA THR A 141 17.72 -28.78 4.34
C THR A 141 16.75 -29.96 4.30
N MET A 142 16.42 -30.47 3.12
CA MET A 142 15.41 -31.51 2.92
C MET A 142 16.02 -32.91 3.04
N SER A 143 15.19 -33.87 3.45
CA SER A 143 15.57 -35.28 3.41
C SER A 143 15.71 -35.76 1.96
N ARG A 144 16.42 -36.88 1.75
CA ARG A 144 16.56 -37.49 0.43
C ARG A 144 15.20 -37.90 -0.16
N GLU A 145 14.32 -38.40 0.69
CA GLU A 145 12.95 -38.81 0.32
C GLU A 145 12.12 -37.63 -0.17
N ASP A 146 12.19 -36.49 0.54
CA ASP A 146 11.49 -35.27 0.14
C ASP A 146 12.01 -34.76 -1.21
N ILE A 147 13.33 -34.79 -1.44
CA ILE A 147 13.94 -34.38 -2.71
C ILE A 147 13.44 -35.28 -3.85
N ASP A 148 13.37 -36.59 -3.61
CA ASP A 148 12.90 -37.56 -4.60
C ASP A 148 11.40 -37.40 -4.89
N TYR A 149 10.58 -37.09 -3.89
CA TYR A 149 9.16 -36.73 -4.06
C TYR A 149 8.99 -35.48 -4.94
N PHE A 150 9.70 -34.39 -4.66
CA PHE A 150 9.59 -33.19 -5.50
C PHE A 150 10.15 -33.42 -6.92
N ARG A 151 11.11 -34.34 -7.09
CA ARG A 151 11.62 -34.75 -8.40
C ARG A 151 10.58 -35.59 -9.17
N SER A 152 9.81 -36.46 -8.51
CA SER A 152 8.76 -37.24 -9.16
C SER A 152 7.56 -36.40 -9.59
N LEU A 153 7.34 -35.25 -8.94
CA LEU A 153 6.32 -34.26 -9.33
C LEU A 153 6.75 -33.34 -10.48
N ARG A 154 7.97 -33.49 -11.04
CA ARG A 154 8.25 -32.84 -12.32
C ARG A 154 7.38 -33.55 -13.37
N PRO A 155 6.53 -32.83 -14.12
CA PRO A 155 5.96 -33.42 -15.31
C PRO A 155 7.13 -33.95 -16.13
N LYS A 156 7.02 -35.18 -16.62
CA LYS A 156 7.89 -35.62 -17.71
C LYS A 156 7.60 -34.64 -18.83
N GLU A 157 8.44 -33.62 -19.01
CA GLU A 157 8.46 -32.89 -20.27
C GLU A 157 8.49 -33.97 -21.35
N ALA A 158 7.55 -33.90 -22.27
CA ALA A 158 7.45 -34.83 -23.37
C ALA A 158 8.83 -34.92 -24.03
N GLU A 159 9.51 -36.06 -23.85
CA GLU A 159 10.46 -36.57 -24.83
C GLU A 159 9.63 -36.77 -26.11
N GLY A 160 9.54 -35.72 -26.92
CA GLY A 160 8.74 -35.68 -28.13
C GLY A 160 8.98 -34.37 -28.87
N ASP A 161 9.92 -34.40 -29.80
CA ASP A 161 10.17 -33.47 -30.90
C ASP A 161 10.08 -31.97 -30.58
N ALA A 162 11.25 -31.34 -30.41
CA ALA A 162 11.43 -30.02 -30.99
C ALA A 162 11.42 -30.20 -32.52
N PRO A 163 10.44 -29.66 -33.28
CA PRO A 163 10.55 -29.69 -34.73
C PRO A 163 11.77 -28.88 -35.14
N ASP A 164 12.74 -29.58 -35.75
CA ASP A 164 13.92 -29.02 -36.40
C ASP A 164 13.46 -28.10 -37.56
N ILE A 165 13.35 -26.80 -37.27
CA ILE A 165 12.99 -25.76 -38.23
C ILE A 165 14.16 -25.33 -39.13
N THR A 166 15.23 -26.14 -39.27
CA THR A 166 16.35 -25.82 -40.17
C THR A 166 16.44 -26.63 -41.46
N ARG A 167 15.46 -27.49 -41.77
CA ARG A 167 15.34 -28.15 -43.07
C ARG A 167 14.15 -27.64 -43.87
N ASN A 168 14.28 -26.46 -44.47
CA ASN A 168 13.73 -26.12 -45.80
C ASN A 168 14.03 -24.65 -46.12
N ALA A 169 15.25 -24.41 -46.58
CA ALA A 169 15.55 -23.33 -47.51
C ALA A 169 16.49 -23.92 -48.56
N ALA A 170 15.88 -24.32 -49.67
CA ALA A 170 16.57 -24.58 -50.93
C ALA A 170 17.03 -23.26 -51.55
#